data_AF-A0A3B8YP16-F1
#
_entry.id   AF-A0A3B8YP16-F1
#
_cell.length_a   1.000
_cell.length_b   1.000
_cell.length_c   1.000
_cell.angle_alpha   90.00
_cell.angle_beta   90.00
_cell.angle_gamma   90.00
#
_symmetry.space_group_name_H-M   'P 1'
#
loop_
_entity.id
_entity.type
_entity.pdbx_description
1 polymer ?
#
loop_
_entity_poly.entity_id
_entity_poly.type
_entity_poly.pdbx_seq_one_letter_code
_entity_poly.pdbx_strand_id
1 'polypeptide(L)'
;QEVEAMYKKYQADLVFLAGEEKTKRENEIVAKENEINTLRNKYFGQQGELFKRREAIMKPIQDDIYNAVKEIAAVNSYQAVVDRASATSIIFASPDIDISDQVLSRLGY
;
A
#
# COMPACT_ATOMS: atom_id res chain seq x y z
N GLN A 1 -14.72 18.01 5.13
CA GLN A 1 -15.19 19.40 5.25
C GLN A 1 -16.63 19.56 4.75
N GLU A 2 -16.97 19.11 3.53
CA GLU A 2 -18.33 19.24 2.99
C GLU A 2 -19.40 18.45 3.76
N VAL A 3 -19.16 17.16 4.06
CA VAL A 3 -20.06 16.35 4.91
C VAL A 3 -20.26 16.94 6.30
N GLU A 4 -19.18 17.45 6.90
CA GLU A 4 -19.22 18.07 8.22
C GLU A 4 -20.05 19.37 8.22
N ALA A 5 -19.98 20.15 7.14
CA ALA A 5 -20.83 21.32 6.94
C ALA A 5 -22.30 20.93 6.74
N MET A 6 -22.58 19.83 6.02
CA MET A 6 -23.94 19.31 5.88
C MET A 6 -24.51 18.82 7.21
N TYR A 7 -23.71 18.13 8.04
CA TYR A 7 -24.10 17.76 9.40
C TYR A 7 -24.39 18.97 10.29
N LYS A 8 -23.51 19.99 10.29
CA LYS A 8 -23.72 21.21 11.07
C LYS A 8 -24.99 21.95 10.65
N LYS A 9 -25.25 22.03 9.34
CA LYS A 9 -26.48 22.63 8.79
C LYS A 9 -27.72 21.81 9.14
N TYR A 10 -27.63 20.49 9.08
CA TYR A 10 -28.71 19.59 9.48
C TYR A 10 -29.06 19.74 10.97
N GLN A 11 -28.06 19.83 11.84
CA GLN A 11 -28.24 20.05 13.28
C GLN A 11 -28.85 21.42 13.59
N ALA A 12 -28.43 22.48 12.89
CA ALA A 12 -28.98 23.83 13.06
C ALA A 12 -30.46 23.91 12.64
N ASP A 13 -30.83 23.22 11.55
CA ASP A 13 -32.19 23.26 11.00
C ASP A 13 -33.13 22.22 11.64
N LEU A 14 -32.63 21.34 12.51
CA LEU A 14 -33.33 20.13 13.00
C LEU A 14 -34.66 20.43 13.71
N VAL A 15 -34.77 21.59 14.35
CA VAL A 15 -35.99 22.05 15.05
C VAL A 15 -37.05 22.56 14.06
N PHE A 16 -36.64 22.97 12.86
CA PHE A 16 -37.51 23.56 11.83
C PHE A 16 -37.94 22.56 10.75
N LEU A 17 -37.30 21.38 10.68
CA LEU A 17 -37.56 20.39 9.62
C LEU A 17 -38.73 19.45 9.95
N ALA A 18 -39.58 19.21 8.95
CA ALA A 18 -40.60 18.16 8.99
C ALA A 18 -39.96 16.77 8.86
N GLY A 19 -40.66 15.72 9.30
CA GLY A 19 -40.13 14.34 9.35
C GLY A 19 -39.58 13.83 8.02
N GLU A 20 -40.26 14.14 6.91
CA GLU A 20 -39.85 13.71 5.57
C GLU A 20 -38.59 14.45 5.09
N GLU A 21 -38.47 15.74 5.38
CA GLU A 21 -37.26 16.53 5.06
C GLU A 21 -36.05 16.10 5.91
N LYS A 22 -36.28 15.67 7.15
CA LYS A 22 -35.22 15.10 8.00
C LYS A 22 -34.62 13.86 7.38
N THR A 23 -35.47 12.89 7.04
CA THR A 23 -35.05 11.65 6.40
C THR A 23 -34.33 11.91 5.07
N LYS A 24 -34.80 12.87 4.27
CA LYS A 24 -34.13 13.24 3.02
C LYS A 24 -32.71 13.77 3.24
N ARG A 25 -32.53 14.70 4.19
CA ARG A 25 -31.20 15.28 4.49
C ARG A 25 -30.26 14.26 5.12
N GLU A 26 -30.74 13.39 5.99
CA GLU A 26 -29.93 12.29 6.55
C GLU A 26 -29.45 11.34 5.45
N ASN A 27 -30.33 10.95 4.53
CA ASN A 27 -29.98 10.09 3.40
C ASN A 27 -28.95 10.75 2.48
N GLU A 28 -29.07 12.05 2.20
CA GLU A 28 -28.09 12.80 1.40
C GLU A 28 -26.71 12.83 2.06
N ILE A 29 -26.66 13.04 3.38
CA ILE A 29 -25.42 13.03 4.16
C ILE A 29 -24.78 11.64 4.14
N VAL A 30 -25.54 10.59 4.44
CA VAL A 30 -25.07 9.20 4.44
C VAL A 30 -24.61 8.77 3.04
N ALA A 31 -25.34 9.16 1.99
CA ALA A 31 -24.94 8.89 0.61
C ALA A 31 -23.58 9.54 0.29
N LYS A 32 -23.37 10.79 0.71
CA LYS A 32 -22.09 11.48 0.50
C LYS A 32 -20.96 10.84 1.30
N GLU A 33 -21.20 10.41 2.53
CA GLU A 33 -20.22 9.67 3.33
C GLU A 33 -19.81 8.35 2.68
N ASN A 34 -20.79 7.60 2.18
CA ASN A 34 -20.55 6.35 1.46
C ASN A 34 -19.78 6.57 0.16
N GLU A 35 -20.07 7.65 -0.57
CA GLU A 35 -19.32 8.03 -1.77
C GLU A 35 -17.85 8.32 -1.43
N ILE A 36 -17.60 9.13 -0.38
CA ILE A 36 -16.24 9.46 0.07
C ILE A 36 -15.50 8.21 0.54
N ASN A 37 -16.14 7.34 1.32
CA ASN A 37 -15.53 6.12 1.81
C ASN A 37 -15.21 5.15 0.68
N THR A 38 -16.12 5.01 -0.30
CA THR A 38 -15.89 4.23 -1.51
C THR A 38 -14.70 4.77 -2.29
N LEU A 39 -14.63 6.10 -2.47
CA LEU A 39 -13.53 6.74 -3.20
C LEU A 39 -12.20 6.56 -2.45
N ARG A 40 -12.19 6.74 -1.13
CA ARG A 40 -11.02 6.51 -0.29
C ARG A 40 -10.55 5.07 -0.41
N ASN A 41 -11.44 4.09 -0.33
CA ASN A 41 -11.09 2.67 -0.46
C ASN A 41 -10.61 2.32 -1.87
N LYS A 42 -11.22 2.91 -2.91
CA LYS A 42 -10.79 2.72 -4.30
C LYS A 42 -9.33 3.14 -4.52
N TYR A 43 -8.90 4.25 -3.93
CA TYR A 43 -7.53 4.74 -4.12
C TYR A 43 -6.54 4.23 -3.07
N PHE A 44 -6.94 4.20 -1.80
CA PHE A 44 -6.07 3.99 -0.64
C PHE A 44 -6.44 2.75 0.18
N GLY A 45 -7.44 1.97 -0.24
CA GLY A 45 -7.72 0.68 0.38
C GLY A 45 -6.60 -0.34 0.13
N GLN A 46 -6.66 -1.48 0.81
CA GLN A 46 -5.62 -2.52 0.73
C GLN A 46 -5.37 -3.04 -0.70
N GLN A 47 -6.37 -2.99 -1.58
CA GLN A 47 -6.25 -3.31 -3.00
C GLN A 47 -6.54 -2.10 -3.90
N GLY A 48 -6.39 -0.90 -3.34
CA GLY A 48 -6.64 0.35 -4.05
C GLY A 48 -5.62 0.61 -5.16
N GLU A 49 -5.92 1.60 -5.99
CA GLU A 49 -5.06 2.08 -7.08
C GLU A 49 -3.62 2.37 -6.62
N LEU A 50 -3.45 2.97 -5.44
CA LEU A 50 -2.11 3.27 -4.91
C LEU A 50 -1.30 1.99 -4.66
N PHE A 51 -1.92 0.98 -4.05
CA PHE A 51 -1.26 -0.30 -3.80
C PHE A 51 -0.89 -0.98 -5.11
N LYS A 52 -1.84 -1.07 -6.05
CA LYS A 52 -1.62 -1.67 -7.38
C LYS A 52 -0.50 -0.98 -8.14
N ARG A 53 -0.44 0.36 -8.09
CA ARG A 53 0.62 1.12 -8.76
C ARG A 53 1.98 0.90 -8.11
N ARG A 54 2.04 0.84 -6.77
CA ARG A 54 3.26 0.47 -6.05
C ARG A 54 3.71 -0.93 -6.42
N GLU A 55 2.80 -1.90 -6.42
CA GLU A 55 3.09 -3.29 -6.80
C GLU A 55 3.61 -3.36 -8.25
N ALA A 56 2.96 -2.69 -9.20
CA ALA A 56 3.37 -2.68 -10.60
C ALA A 56 4.78 -2.10 -10.83
N ILE A 57 5.25 -1.19 -9.96
CA ILE A 57 6.60 -0.63 -10.02
C ILE A 57 7.60 -1.50 -9.24
N MET A 58 7.21 -2.00 -8.07
CA MET A 58 8.10 -2.77 -7.20
C MET A 58 8.34 -4.19 -7.71
N LYS A 59 7.32 -4.83 -8.27
CA LYS A 59 7.40 -6.21 -8.74
C LYS A 59 8.48 -6.44 -9.80
N PRO A 60 8.60 -5.64 -10.87
CA PRO A 60 9.70 -5.84 -11.83
C PRO A 60 11.07 -5.66 -11.18
N ILE A 61 11.23 -4.70 -10.25
CA ILE A 61 12.50 -4.53 -9.52
C ILE A 61 12.82 -5.76 -8.66
N GLN A 62 11.81 -6.32 -7.98
CA GLN A 62 11.96 -7.55 -7.20
C GLN A 62 12.29 -8.75 -8.10
N ASP A 63 11.66 -8.85 -9.27
CA ASP A 63 11.92 -9.91 -10.25
C ASP A 63 13.35 -9.81 -10.80
N ASP A 64 13.82 -8.60 -11.10
CA ASP A 64 15.19 -8.35 -11.56
C ASP A 64 16.21 -8.74 -10.49
N ILE A 65 15.99 -8.32 -9.22
CA ILE A 65 16.83 -8.71 -8.08
C ILE A 65 16.83 -10.23 -7.90
N TYR A 66 15.67 -10.87 -7.97
CA TYR A 66 15.54 -12.33 -7.84
C TYR A 66 16.34 -13.06 -8.92
N ASN A 67 16.24 -12.61 -10.18
CA ASN A 67 16.99 -13.19 -11.28
C ASN A 67 18.49 -12.99 -11.11
N ALA A 68 18.95 -11.79 -10.73
CA ALA A 68 20.36 -11.51 -10.47
C ALA A 68 20.91 -12.40 -9.34
N VAL A 69 20.19 -12.53 -8.23
CA VAL A 69 20.55 -13.42 -7.12
C VAL A 69 20.62 -14.88 -7.59
N LYS A 70 19.65 -15.33 -8.37
CA LYS A 70 19.60 -16.71 -8.90
C LYS A 70 20.79 -17.01 -9.82
N GLU A 71 21.16 -16.09 -10.69
CA GLU A 71 22.33 -16.24 -11.56
C GLU A 71 23.63 -16.32 -10.76
N ILE A 72 23.83 -15.42 -9.80
CA ILE A 72 25.00 -15.42 -8.92
C ILE A 72 25.07 -16.73 -8.13
N ALA A 73 23.94 -17.18 -7.59
CA ALA A 73 23.86 -18.44 -6.87
C ALA A 73 24.22 -19.64 -7.76
N ALA A 74 23.76 -19.67 -9.01
CA ALA A 74 24.09 -20.74 -9.95
C ALA A 74 25.58 -20.74 -10.33
N VAL A 75 26.16 -19.57 -10.63
CA VAL A 75 27.58 -19.43 -11.00
C VAL A 75 28.49 -19.83 -9.84
N ASN A 76 28.15 -19.41 -8.62
CA ASN A 76 28.95 -19.68 -7.43
C ASN A 76 28.55 -20.96 -6.68
N SER A 77 27.62 -21.75 -7.25
CA SER A 77 27.10 -22.98 -6.65
C SER A 77 26.57 -22.81 -5.22
N TYR A 78 25.88 -21.72 -4.93
CA TYR A 78 25.20 -21.51 -3.66
C TYR A 78 23.90 -22.33 -3.61
N GLN A 79 23.70 -23.05 -2.51
CA GLN A 79 22.45 -23.81 -2.30
C GLN A 79 21.32 -22.91 -1.79
N ALA A 80 21.66 -21.81 -1.11
CA ALA A 80 20.70 -20.86 -0.58
C ALA A 80 21.33 -19.46 -0.49
N VAL A 81 20.49 -18.44 -0.66
CA VAL A 81 20.81 -17.04 -0.37
C VAL A 81 19.73 -16.54 0.58
N VAL A 82 20.13 -15.87 1.67
CA VAL A 82 19.23 -15.36 2.69
C VAL A 82 19.39 -13.85 2.78
N ASP A 83 18.27 -13.14 2.81
CA ASP A 83 18.26 -11.70 3.08
C ASP A 83 18.56 -11.45 4.55
N ARG A 84 19.73 -10.86 4.81
CA ARG A 84 20.19 -10.54 6.17
C ARG A 84 19.29 -9.50 6.86
N ALA A 85 18.67 -8.58 6.12
CA ALA A 85 17.86 -7.51 6.73
C ALA A 85 16.53 -8.02 7.29
N SER A 86 15.95 -9.05 6.68
CA SER A 86 14.72 -9.71 7.15
C SER A 86 14.96 -10.93 8.05
N ALA A 87 16.20 -11.42 8.14
CA ALA A 87 16.53 -12.60 8.92
C ALA A 87 16.60 -12.32 10.43
N THR A 88 15.50 -12.59 11.14
CA THR A 88 15.41 -12.45 12.61
C THR A 88 16.36 -13.39 13.39
N SER A 89 16.86 -14.45 12.77
CA SER A 89 17.67 -15.50 13.41
C SER A 89 19.18 -15.39 13.17
N ILE A 90 19.64 -14.44 12.35
CA ILE A 90 21.07 -14.26 12.07
C ILE A 90 21.66 -13.25 13.08
N ILE A 91 22.43 -13.75 14.04
CA ILE A 91 23.13 -12.90 15.02
C ILE A 91 24.40 -12.30 14.40
N PHE A 92 25.09 -13.06 13.57
CA PHE A 92 26.30 -12.64 12.86
C PHE A 92 26.45 -13.38 11.54
N ALA A 93 26.90 -12.67 10.52
CA ALA A 93 27.28 -13.20 9.21
C ALA A 93 28.57 -12.50 8.77
N SER A 94 29.55 -13.26 8.29
CA SER A 94 30.81 -12.66 7.80
C SER A 94 30.53 -11.71 6.63
N PRO A 95 31.18 -10.54 6.53
CA PRO A 95 31.09 -9.69 5.35
C PRO A 95 31.47 -10.41 4.05
N ASP A 96 32.37 -11.41 4.12
CA ASP A 96 32.87 -12.14 2.93
C ASP A 96 31.79 -12.97 2.21
N ILE A 97 30.67 -13.25 2.87
CA ILE A 97 29.53 -13.97 2.27
C ILE A 97 28.45 -13.01 1.72
N ASP A 98 28.66 -11.70 1.84
CA ASP A 98 27.75 -10.69 1.30
C ASP A 98 27.93 -10.57 -0.22
N ILE A 99 26.84 -10.77 -0.95
CA ILE A 99 26.82 -10.68 -2.42
C ILE A 99 26.05 -9.46 -2.92
N SER A 100 25.69 -8.52 -2.04
CA SER A 100 24.90 -7.32 -2.38
C SER A 100 25.53 -6.54 -3.53
N ASP A 101 26.84 -6.29 -3.49
CA ASP A 101 27.55 -5.56 -4.55
C ASP A 101 27.56 -6.33 -5.88
N GLN A 102 27.64 -7.66 -5.84
CA GLN A 102 27.57 -8.48 -7.05
C GLN A 102 26.17 -8.40 -7.70
N VAL A 103 25.13 -8.39 -6.87
CA VAL A 103 23.74 -8.21 -7.31
C VAL A 103 23.57 -6.82 -7.94
N LEU A 104 24.08 -5.76 -7.29
CA LEU A 104 24.02 -4.39 -7.84
C LEU A 104 24.74 -4.28 -9.18
N SER A 105 25.94 -4.85 -9.28
CA SER A 105 26.72 -4.85 -10.53
C SER A 105 26.01 -5.59 -11.67
N ARG A 106 25.33 -6.71 -11.39
CA ARG A 106 24.48 -7.43 -12.37
C ARG A 106 23.31 -6.59 -12.86
N LEU A 107 22.74 -5.77 -11.99
CA LEU A 107 21.65 -4.85 -12.30
C LEU A 107 22.12 -3.55 -12.97
N GLY A 108 23.43 -3.34 -13.07
CA GLY A 108 24.05 -2.19 -13.74
C GLY A 108 24.22 -0.95 -12.85
N TYR A 109 24.28 -1.12 -11.52
CA TYR A 109 24.55 -0.06 -10.55
C TYR A 109 25.99 -0.08 -10.04
#